data_AF-P0A235-F1
#
_entry.id   AF-P0A235-F1
#
_cell.length_a   1.000
_cell.length_b   1.000
_cell.length_c   1.000
_cell.angle_alpha   90.00
_cell.angle_beta   90.00
_cell.angle_gamma   90.00
#
_symmetry.space_group_name_H-M   'P 1'
#
loop_
_entity.id
_entity.type
_entity.pdbx_description
1 polymer ?
#
loop_
_entity_poly.entity_id
_entity_poly.type
_entity_poly.pdbx_seq_one_letter_code
_entity_poly.pdbx_strand_id
1 'polypeptide(L)'
;MLIISYIALCLLFIVYLYTLSVRIEGKIINVMVPYLIITVPTLYVFEGIFVYLSEVQNYTVEYLFFYTCYITYIASFVISYLYTQRKPIYNKSNTKNKPRYVFTSLLFTFLAFIIYLPVLMEFREYILSPRRIYELTRTGYGIYFYPSLMFSLVASICAFFTYKKSKLFCISIVLFNCILIFLHGNKGPIFSIFIAFILYLSYIENKKIKFMFLVKSFAVIAVIVTAFFAYTFTDGNPIENMANYSDYTRNAVLVASSNFDFMYGKLLMESEVYSRIPRAIWPDKPEDFGALYLAKVFFPDAFYRNQGAPAFGYGELYADFGLFTPVWLVISGVFKGVLAKYFSNKTQETKSAHYFIMFLFCIGISVIPVSMGWLFPEHLMIAFMVYIASSFVFSEHIRFVLLRNNK
;
A
#
# COMPACT_ATOMS: atom_id res chain seq x y z
N MET A 1 11.41 -3.10 29.42
CA MET A 1 10.82 -4.48 29.42
C MET A 1 9.32 -4.50 29.16
N LEU A 2 8.50 -3.69 29.87
CA LEU A 2 7.04 -3.72 29.71
C LEU A 2 6.57 -3.50 28.26
N ILE A 3 7.17 -2.56 27.54
CA ILE A 3 6.85 -2.27 26.12
C ILE A 3 7.05 -3.52 25.26
N ILE A 4 8.20 -4.21 25.38
CA ILE A 4 8.52 -5.41 24.58
C ILE A 4 7.52 -6.54 24.89
N SER A 5 7.19 -6.75 26.17
CA SER A 5 6.18 -7.73 26.56
C SER A 5 4.81 -7.42 25.94
N TYR A 6 4.45 -6.14 25.86
CA TYR A 6 3.20 -5.71 25.23
C TYR A 6 3.22 -5.87 23.71
N ILE A 7 4.33 -5.56 23.03
CA ILE A 7 4.53 -5.83 21.60
C ILE A 7 4.33 -7.33 21.31
N ALA A 8 4.92 -8.20 22.15
CA ALA A 8 4.76 -9.64 22.01
C ALA A 8 3.29 -10.08 22.19
N LEU A 9 2.57 -9.50 23.16
CA LEU A 9 1.13 -9.74 23.34
C LEU A 9 0.32 -9.31 22.11
N CYS A 10 0.61 -8.12 21.55
CA CYS A 10 -0.02 -7.63 20.33
C CYS A 10 0.24 -8.56 19.14
N LEU A 11 1.48 -9.05 18.97
CA LEU A 11 1.83 -10.02 17.94
C LEU A 11 1.04 -11.34 18.09
N LEU A 12 0.91 -11.85 19.32
CA LEU A 12 0.06 -13.02 19.59
C LEU A 12 -1.40 -12.78 19.21
N PHE A 13 -1.92 -11.58 19.49
CA PHE A 13 -3.27 -11.18 19.10
C PHE A 13 -3.43 -11.09 17.57
N ILE A 14 -2.43 -10.59 16.85
CA ILE A 14 -2.40 -10.57 15.38
C ILE A 14 -2.40 -11.99 14.81
N VAL A 15 -1.63 -12.91 15.40
CA VAL A 15 -1.63 -14.34 15.02
C VAL A 15 -3.00 -14.97 15.26
N TYR A 16 -3.66 -14.63 16.37
CA TYR A 16 -5.03 -15.06 16.64
C TYR A 16 -6.01 -14.55 15.56
N LEU A 17 -5.98 -13.26 15.23
CA LEU A 17 -6.83 -12.68 14.18
C LEU A 17 -6.55 -13.32 12.81
N TYR A 18 -5.29 -13.55 12.45
CA TYR A 18 -4.93 -14.25 11.23
C TYR A 18 -5.49 -15.67 11.19
N THR A 19 -5.34 -16.42 12.29
CA THR A 19 -5.86 -17.79 12.40
C THR A 19 -7.39 -17.81 12.28
N LEU A 20 -8.07 -16.82 12.87
CA LEU A 20 -9.50 -16.61 12.72
C LEU A 20 -9.88 -16.37 11.25
N SER A 21 -9.17 -15.50 10.54
CA SER A 21 -9.37 -15.28 9.09
C SER A 21 -9.16 -16.54 8.27
N VAL A 22 -8.10 -17.32 8.55
CA VAL A 22 -7.84 -18.60 7.87
C VAL A 22 -8.97 -19.60 8.11
N ARG A 23 -9.46 -19.71 9.35
CA ARG A 23 -10.55 -20.63 9.72
C ARG A 23 -11.87 -20.28 9.02
N ILE A 24 -12.20 -18.99 8.95
CA ILE A 24 -13.47 -18.51 8.37
C ILE A 24 -13.43 -18.50 6.83
N GLU A 25 -12.35 -18.01 6.22
CA GLU A 25 -12.25 -17.95 4.75
C GLU A 25 -11.76 -19.25 4.12
N GLY A 26 -11.12 -20.14 4.87
CA GLY A 26 -10.51 -21.36 4.36
C GLY A 26 -9.29 -21.12 3.45
N LYS A 27 -8.70 -19.92 3.51
CA LYS A 27 -7.58 -19.48 2.67
C LYS A 27 -6.43 -18.98 3.55
N ILE A 28 -5.23 -19.51 3.27
CA ILE A 28 -3.99 -19.05 3.92
C ILE A 28 -3.62 -17.65 3.43
N ILE A 29 -3.82 -17.40 2.13
CA ILE A 29 -3.76 -16.05 1.57
C ILE A 29 -5.12 -15.37 1.72
N ASN A 30 -5.23 -14.50 2.72
CA ASN A 30 -6.44 -13.77 3.08
C ASN A 30 -6.17 -12.25 3.18
N VAL A 31 -7.16 -11.48 3.61
CA VAL A 31 -7.07 -10.02 3.76
C VAL A 31 -6.03 -9.53 4.77
N MET A 32 -5.57 -10.38 5.68
CA MET A 32 -4.52 -10.02 6.65
C MET A 32 -3.12 -10.08 6.05
N VAL A 33 -2.94 -10.76 4.92
CA VAL A 33 -1.60 -10.95 4.33
C VAL A 33 -0.87 -9.64 4.05
N PRO A 34 -1.48 -8.60 3.46
CA PRO A 34 -0.78 -7.33 3.24
C PRO A 34 -0.31 -6.71 4.57
N TYR A 35 -1.16 -6.74 5.60
CA TYR A 35 -0.82 -6.25 6.94
C TYR A 35 0.34 -7.05 7.55
N LEU A 36 0.31 -8.39 7.45
CA LEU A 36 1.38 -9.25 7.94
C LEU A 36 2.71 -9.05 7.23
N ILE A 37 2.69 -8.71 5.94
CA ILE A 37 3.91 -8.51 5.14
C ILE A 37 4.49 -7.12 5.35
N ILE A 38 3.62 -6.10 5.35
CA ILE A 38 4.05 -4.70 5.31
C ILE A 38 4.12 -4.14 6.72
N THR A 39 3.00 -4.23 7.45
CA THR A 39 2.80 -3.51 8.70
C THR A 39 3.42 -4.21 9.90
N VAL A 40 3.37 -5.55 9.95
CA VAL A 40 3.94 -6.29 11.09
C VAL A 40 5.46 -6.11 11.21
N PRO A 41 6.27 -6.26 10.14
CA PRO A 41 7.70 -6.04 10.25
C PRO A 41 8.04 -4.61 10.66
N THR A 42 7.38 -3.60 10.08
CA THR A 42 7.70 -2.19 10.34
C THR A 42 7.25 -1.74 11.74
N LEU A 43 6.01 -2.01 12.13
CA LEU A 43 5.46 -1.46 13.38
C LEU A 43 5.75 -2.29 14.62
N TYR A 44 6.03 -3.60 14.47
CA TYR A 44 6.20 -4.50 15.61
C TYR A 44 7.60 -5.09 15.69
N VAL A 45 8.11 -5.66 14.60
CA VAL A 45 9.41 -6.38 14.65
C VAL A 45 10.56 -5.39 14.74
N PHE A 46 10.69 -4.49 13.76
CA PHE A 46 11.78 -3.52 13.71
C PHE A 46 11.69 -2.49 14.82
N GLU A 47 10.49 -2.02 15.14
CA GLU A 47 10.30 -1.14 16.30
C GLU A 47 10.59 -1.86 17.63
N GLY A 48 10.21 -3.13 17.77
CA GLY A 48 10.54 -3.92 18.96
C GLY A 48 12.05 -4.11 19.15
N ILE A 49 12.79 -4.32 18.04
CA ILE A 49 14.25 -4.36 18.03
C ILE A 49 14.82 -3.01 18.47
N PHE A 50 14.30 -1.90 17.94
CA PHE A 50 14.74 -0.57 18.33
C PHE A 50 14.51 -0.31 19.82
N VAL A 51 13.30 -0.56 20.34
CA VAL A 51 12.97 -0.37 21.76
C VAL A 51 13.88 -1.20 22.67
N TYR A 52 14.26 -2.41 22.23
CA TYR A 52 15.20 -3.25 22.95
C TYR A 52 16.62 -2.69 22.94
N LEU A 53 17.15 -2.32 21.77
CA LEU A 53 18.53 -1.85 21.62
C LEU A 53 18.77 -0.46 22.22
N SER A 54 17.78 0.44 22.12
CA SER A 54 17.88 1.80 22.64
C SER A 54 17.41 1.94 24.09
N GLU A 55 17.05 0.83 24.75
CA GLU A 55 16.61 0.78 26.15
C GLU A 55 15.54 1.83 26.52
N VAL A 56 14.55 2.02 25.64
CA VAL A 56 13.54 3.06 25.83
C VAL A 56 12.63 2.70 27.03
N GLN A 57 12.71 3.49 28.10
CA GLN A 57 11.87 3.29 29.31
C GLN A 57 10.93 4.48 29.60
N ASN A 58 11.33 5.70 29.25
CA ASN A 58 10.63 6.92 29.67
C ASN A 58 9.26 7.14 29.01
N TYR A 59 8.96 6.46 27.91
CA TYR A 59 7.73 6.66 27.12
C TYR A 59 6.77 5.47 27.15
N THR A 60 6.80 4.71 28.26
CA THR A 60 6.10 3.42 28.35
C THR A 60 4.60 3.56 28.11
N VAL A 61 3.95 4.61 28.65
CA VAL A 61 2.49 4.80 28.52
C VAL A 61 2.09 5.09 27.08
N GLU A 62 2.85 5.94 26.39
CA GLU A 62 2.63 6.35 25.01
C GLU A 62 2.78 5.15 24.06
N TYR A 63 3.83 4.33 24.25
CA TYR A 63 4.01 3.11 23.47
C TYR A 63 2.83 2.14 23.65
N LEU A 64 2.41 1.90 24.91
CA LEU A 64 1.25 1.03 25.19
C LEU A 64 -0.02 1.55 24.51
N PHE A 65 -0.23 2.88 24.54
CA PHE A 65 -1.37 3.52 23.88
C PHE A 65 -1.36 3.30 22.37
N PHE A 66 -0.24 3.54 21.68
CA PHE A 66 -0.18 3.37 20.22
C PHE A 66 -0.27 1.90 19.78
N TYR A 67 0.30 0.96 20.54
CA TYR A 67 0.10 -0.46 20.25
C TYR A 67 -1.34 -0.91 20.48
N THR A 68 -2.03 -0.35 21.48
CA THR A 68 -3.48 -0.52 21.67
C THR A 68 -4.24 0.01 20.46
N CYS A 69 -3.86 1.17 19.93
CA CYS A 69 -4.46 1.76 18.73
C CYS A 69 -4.30 0.84 17.50
N TYR A 70 -3.09 0.33 17.25
CA TYR A 70 -2.83 -0.61 16.14
C TYR A 70 -3.68 -1.88 16.24
N ILE A 71 -3.77 -2.48 17.43
CA ILE A 71 -4.60 -3.67 17.67
C ILE A 71 -6.08 -3.36 17.50
N THR A 72 -6.56 -2.24 18.05
CA THR A 72 -7.96 -1.83 17.95
C THR A 72 -8.38 -1.62 16.49
N TYR A 73 -7.53 -0.95 15.70
CA TYR A 73 -7.77 -0.76 14.28
C TYR A 73 -7.85 -2.09 13.52
N ILE A 74 -6.82 -2.94 13.64
CA ILE A 74 -6.79 -4.20 12.87
C ILE A 74 -7.87 -5.17 13.33
N ALA A 75 -8.19 -5.24 14.63
CA ALA A 75 -9.27 -6.06 15.15
C ALA A 75 -10.63 -5.63 14.59
N SER A 76 -10.93 -4.33 14.63
CA SER A 76 -12.18 -3.79 14.12
C SER A 76 -12.33 -4.03 12.62
N PHE A 77 -11.25 -3.86 11.85
CA PHE A 77 -11.19 -4.21 10.42
C PHE A 77 -11.44 -5.69 10.15
N VAL A 78 -10.73 -6.60 10.83
CA VAL A 78 -10.84 -8.04 10.60
C VAL A 78 -12.22 -8.56 10.99
N ILE A 79 -12.72 -8.15 12.17
CA ILE A 79 -14.03 -8.59 12.65
C ILE A 79 -15.13 -8.08 11.71
N SER A 80 -15.11 -6.80 11.33
CA SER A 80 -16.12 -6.29 10.41
C SER A 80 -16.02 -6.97 9.03
N TYR A 81 -14.83 -7.20 8.50
CA TYR A 81 -14.64 -7.92 7.23
C TYR A 81 -15.20 -9.36 7.27
N LEU A 82 -14.90 -10.12 8.32
CA LEU A 82 -15.27 -11.54 8.41
C LEU A 82 -16.76 -11.75 8.70
N TYR A 83 -17.39 -10.84 9.44
CA TYR A 83 -18.78 -11.00 9.90
C TYR A 83 -19.80 -10.18 9.10
N THR A 84 -19.35 -9.27 8.24
CA THR A 84 -20.24 -8.52 7.34
C THR A 84 -20.61 -9.34 6.09
N GLN A 85 -21.85 -9.20 5.61
CA GLN A 85 -22.30 -9.68 4.29
C GLN A 85 -21.91 -11.15 3.97
N ARG A 86 -22.27 -12.08 4.87
CA ARG A 86 -22.05 -13.54 4.73
C ARG A 86 -22.80 -14.24 3.58
N LYS A 87 -23.31 -13.52 2.58
CA LYS A 87 -24.11 -14.15 1.52
C LYS A 87 -23.25 -15.10 0.68
N PRO A 88 -23.77 -16.30 0.32
CA PRO A 88 -23.05 -17.24 -0.52
C PRO A 88 -22.78 -16.62 -1.90
N ILE A 89 -21.55 -16.77 -2.37
CA ILE A 89 -21.10 -16.32 -3.69
C ILE A 89 -21.96 -17.06 -4.73
N TYR A 90 -22.89 -16.35 -5.37
CA TYR A 90 -23.67 -16.90 -6.47
C TYR A 90 -22.73 -17.10 -7.67
N ASN A 91 -22.54 -18.36 -8.08
CA ASN A 91 -21.55 -18.76 -9.08
C ASN A 91 -21.91 -18.42 -10.54
N LYS A 92 -22.94 -17.60 -10.79
CA LYS A 92 -23.41 -17.30 -12.16
C LYS A 92 -23.04 -15.88 -12.58
N SER A 93 -21.78 -15.70 -12.96
CA SER A 93 -21.40 -14.57 -13.82
C SER A 93 -21.94 -14.84 -15.23
N ASN A 94 -23.06 -14.22 -15.55
CA ASN A 94 -23.67 -14.21 -16.89
C ASN A 94 -23.16 -13.03 -17.74
N THR A 95 -21.99 -12.46 -17.44
CA THR A 95 -21.46 -11.33 -18.22
C THR A 95 -21.10 -11.81 -19.63
N LYS A 96 -22.00 -11.55 -20.60
CA LYS A 96 -21.81 -11.86 -22.02
C LYS A 96 -20.54 -11.22 -22.59
N ASN A 97 -20.19 -10.03 -22.09
CA ASN A 97 -18.98 -9.32 -22.51
C ASN A 97 -17.80 -9.75 -21.64
N LYS A 98 -16.88 -10.54 -22.22
CA LYS A 98 -15.58 -10.83 -21.60
C LYS A 98 -14.72 -9.57 -21.66
N PRO A 99 -14.36 -8.94 -20.52
CA PRO A 99 -13.54 -7.73 -20.52
C PRO A 99 -12.20 -7.97 -21.22
N ARG A 100 -11.75 -6.99 -22.03
CA ARG A 100 -10.55 -7.09 -22.88
C ARG A 100 -9.28 -6.57 -22.18
N TYR A 101 -8.89 -7.21 -21.08
CA TYR A 101 -7.74 -6.78 -20.28
C TYR A 101 -6.38 -6.77 -21.01
N VAL A 102 -6.23 -7.47 -22.13
CA VAL A 102 -5.02 -7.40 -22.97
C VAL A 102 -4.83 -5.98 -23.51
N PHE A 103 -5.87 -5.38 -24.09
CA PHE A 103 -5.80 -4.02 -24.60
C PHE A 103 -5.61 -3.02 -23.45
N THR A 104 -6.38 -3.17 -22.37
CA THR A 104 -6.30 -2.29 -21.21
C THR A 104 -4.90 -2.28 -20.57
N SER A 105 -4.26 -3.45 -20.43
CA SER A 105 -2.91 -3.55 -19.89
C SER A 105 -1.84 -2.94 -20.81
N LEU A 106 -1.97 -3.11 -22.13
CA LEU A 106 -1.08 -2.45 -23.10
C LEU A 106 -1.26 -0.93 -23.09
N LEU A 107 -2.50 -0.44 -23.09
CA LEU A 107 -2.83 0.98 -23.04
C LEU A 107 -2.23 1.64 -21.80
N PHE A 108 -2.45 1.08 -20.62
CA PHE A 108 -1.91 1.66 -19.39
C PHE A 108 -0.39 1.52 -19.28
N THR A 109 0.21 0.44 -19.81
CA THR A 109 1.68 0.36 -19.91
C THR A 109 2.20 1.50 -20.79
N PHE A 110 1.61 1.70 -21.97
CA PHE A 110 2.01 2.76 -22.89
C PHE A 110 1.87 4.16 -22.26
N LEU A 111 0.73 4.44 -21.61
CA LEU A 111 0.51 5.70 -20.89
C LEU A 111 1.53 5.90 -19.77
N ALA A 112 1.88 4.85 -19.03
CA ALA A 112 2.89 4.93 -17.98
C ALA A 112 4.26 5.37 -18.53
N PHE A 113 4.69 4.78 -19.65
CA PHE A 113 5.94 5.15 -20.30
C PHE A 113 5.90 6.57 -20.86
N ILE A 114 4.84 6.96 -21.58
CA ILE A 114 4.72 8.31 -22.15
C ILE A 114 4.78 9.38 -21.07
N ILE A 115 4.05 9.19 -19.97
CA ILE A 115 3.97 10.19 -18.91
C ILE A 115 5.30 10.32 -18.18
N TYR A 116 6.07 9.25 -18.06
CA TYR A 116 7.38 9.29 -17.42
C TYR A 116 8.53 9.70 -18.35
N LEU A 117 8.32 9.64 -19.66
CA LEU A 117 9.34 9.93 -20.67
C LEU A 117 10.01 11.31 -20.49
N PRO A 118 9.30 12.41 -20.18
CA PRO A 118 9.94 13.71 -19.95
C PRO A 118 11.00 13.66 -18.85
N VAL A 119 10.71 12.95 -17.75
CA VAL A 119 11.64 12.77 -16.63
C VAL A 119 12.86 11.95 -17.07
N LEU A 120 12.65 10.87 -17.83
CA LEU A 120 13.75 10.05 -18.34
C LEU A 120 14.64 10.81 -19.32
N MET A 121 14.08 11.72 -20.12
CA MET A 121 14.83 12.55 -21.05
C MET A 121 15.66 13.62 -20.34
N GLU A 122 15.07 14.28 -19.34
CA GLU A 122 15.71 15.33 -18.55
C GLU A 122 16.84 14.77 -17.67
N PHE A 123 16.58 13.64 -17.00
CA PHE A 123 17.52 13.02 -16.05
C PHE A 123 18.22 11.78 -16.63
N ARG A 124 18.48 11.76 -17.94
CA ARG A 124 19.07 10.61 -18.66
C ARG A 124 20.39 10.12 -18.08
N GLU A 125 21.18 11.01 -17.49
CA GLU A 125 22.48 10.70 -16.88
C GLU A 125 22.35 9.84 -15.61
N TYR A 126 21.18 9.86 -14.96
CA TYR A 126 20.92 9.15 -13.71
C TYR A 126 20.06 7.89 -13.89
N ILE A 127 19.86 7.39 -15.11
CA ILE A 127 19.01 6.21 -15.39
C ILE A 127 19.49 4.98 -14.59
N LEU A 128 20.80 4.82 -14.41
CA LEU A 128 21.39 3.73 -13.61
C LEU A 128 21.42 4.02 -12.11
N SER A 129 21.07 5.23 -11.69
CA SER A 129 20.89 5.65 -10.30
C SER A 129 19.47 6.22 -10.06
N PRO A 130 18.40 5.41 -10.17
CA PRO A 130 17.02 5.88 -10.05
C PRO A 130 16.70 6.64 -8.77
N ARG A 131 17.40 6.31 -7.68
CA ARG A 131 17.26 7.03 -6.40
C ARG A 131 17.62 8.50 -6.53
N ARG A 132 18.62 8.83 -7.36
CA ARG A 132 19.02 10.21 -7.60
C ARG A 132 17.97 10.97 -8.40
N ILE A 133 17.38 10.33 -9.41
CA ILE A 133 16.24 10.90 -10.14
C ILE A 133 15.13 11.23 -9.15
N TYR A 134 14.72 10.25 -8.33
CA TYR A 134 13.67 10.44 -7.32
C TYR A 134 13.93 11.63 -6.40
N GLU A 135 15.16 11.80 -5.90
CA GLU A 135 15.57 12.91 -5.03
C GLU A 135 15.49 14.27 -5.73
N LEU A 136 15.94 14.36 -6.98
CA LEU A 136 15.90 15.58 -7.77
C LEU A 136 14.46 15.97 -8.17
N THR A 137 13.57 14.99 -8.26
CA THR A 137 12.19 15.17 -8.73
C THR A 137 11.15 15.30 -7.60
N ARG A 138 11.58 15.46 -6.35
CA ARG A 138 10.67 15.55 -5.19
C ARG A 138 9.70 16.72 -5.27
N THR A 139 10.10 17.80 -5.93
CA THR A 139 9.31 19.03 -6.11
C THR A 139 9.01 19.22 -7.59
N GLY A 140 7.78 19.60 -7.94
CA GLY A 140 7.38 19.93 -9.31
C GLY A 140 7.04 18.74 -10.24
N TYR A 141 7.63 17.56 -10.06
CA TYR A 141 7.47 16.43 -11.01
C TYR A 141 6.38 15.41 -10.63
N GLY A 142 5.60 15.65 -9.57
CA GLY A 142 4.57 14.72 -9.10
C GLY A 142 3.55 14.31 -10.17
N ILE A 143 3.24 15.21 -11.11
CA ILE A 143 2.32 14.96 -12.23
C ILE A 143 2.84 13.92 -13.24
N TYR A 144 4.15 13.71 -13.29
CA TYR A 144 4.77 12.67 -14.13
C TYR A 144 4.96 11.37 -13.34
N PHE A 145 5.44 11.47 -12.11
CA PHE A 145 5.75 10.30 -11.27
C PHE A 145 4.52 9.52 -10.85
N TYR A 146 3.56 10.17 -10.20
CA TYR A 146 2.44 9.45 -9.58
C TYR A 146 1.50 8.82 -10.61
N PRO A 147 1.11 9.51 -11.70
CA PRO A 147 0.29 8.88 -12.73
C PRO A 147 1.03 7.75 -13.46
N SER A 148 2.34 7.87 -13.73
CA SER A 148 3.09 6.76 -14.36
C SER A 148 3.15 5.52 -13.47
N LEU A 149 3.46 5.67 -12.18
CA LEU A 149 3.43 4.57 -11.22
C LEU A 149 2.03 3.95 -11.10
N MET A 150 0.99 4.80 -11.01
CA MET A 150 -0.40 4.37 -10.97
C MET A 150 -0.76 3.55 -12.20
N PHE A 151 -0.47 4.05 -13.41
CA PHE A 151 -0.74 3.33 -14.65
C PHE A 151 0.06 2.03 -14.75
N SER A 152 1.31 2.00 -14.27
CA SER A 152 2.13 0.78 -14.23
C SER A 152 1.51 -0.30 -13.33
N LEU A 153 1.00 0.11 -12.16
CA LEU A 153 0.30 -0.76 -11.22
C LEU A 153 -1.04 -1.26 -11.80
N VAL A 154 -1.84 -0.37 -12.38
CA VAL A 154 -3.10 -0.72 -13.05
C VAL A 154 -2.89 -1.67 -14.22
N ALA A 155 -1.86 -1.42 -15.04
CA ALA A 155 -1.49 -2.28 -16.16
C ALA A 155 -1.14 -3.69 -15.68
N SER A 156 -0.34 -3.79 -14.63
CA SER A 156 0.04 -5.06 -13.99
C SER A 156 -1.17 -5.79 -13.43
N ILE A 157 -2.06 -5.09 -12.72
CA ILE A 157 -3.31 -5.66 -12.20
C ILE A 157 -4.19 -6.19 -13.33
N CYS A 158 -4.37 -5.42 -14.41
CA CYS A 158 -5.13 -5.87 -15.58
C CYS A 158 -4.49 -7.09 -16.25
N ALA A 159 -3.16 -7.12 -16.33
CA ALA A 159 -2.42 -8.25 -16.89
C ALA A 159 -2.66 -9.54 -16.11
N PHE A 160 -2.84 -9.47 -14.78
CA PHE A 160 -3.18 -10.66 -13.97
C PHE A 160 -4.44 -11.36 -14.49
N PHE A 161 -5.47 -10.64 -14.91
CA PHE A 161 -6.70 -11.24 -15.45
C PHE A 161 -6.53 -11.89 -16.84
N THR A 162 -5.36 -11.72 -17.47
CA THR A 162 -4.98 -12.43 -18.69
C THR A 162 -4.15 -13.68 -18.42
N TYR A 163 -3.69 -13.88 -17.17
CA TYR A 163 -2.75 -14.93 -16.75
C TYR A 163 -3.19 -16.33 -17.18
N LYS A 164 -4.48 -16.67 -17.03
CA LYS A 164 -5.01 -17.98 -17.41
C LYS A 164 -4.98 -18.25 -18.91
N LYS A 165 -5.08 -17.20 -19.74
CA LYS A 165 -5.08 -17.31 -21.21
C LYS A 165 -3.69 -17.20 -21.80
N SER A 166 -2.86 -16.29 -21.29
CA SER A 166 -1.50 -16.08 -21.77
C SER A 166 -0.59 -15.68 -20.62
N LYS A 167 0.04 -16.69 -20.01
CA LYS A 167 0.97 -16.52 -18.90
C LYS A 167 2.19 -15.70 -19.30
N LEU A 168 2.72 -15.94 -20.51
CA LEU A 168 3.89 -15.22 -21.04
C LEU A 168 3.58 -13.74 -21.22
N PHE A 169 2.42 -13.39 -21.76
CA PHE A 169 1.98 -12.00 -21.88
C PHE A 169 1.88 -11.32 -20.50
N CYS A 170 1.19 -11.96 -19.55
CA CYS A 170 1.07 -11.44 -18.19
C CYS A 170 2.44 -11.17 -17.55
N ILE A 171 3.36 -12.13 -17.62
CA ILE A 171 4.72 -11.98 -17.05
C ILE A 171 5.47 -10.85 -17.76
N SER A 172 5.38 -10.76 -19.08
CA SER A 172 6.07 -9.73 -19.86
C SER A 172 5.60 -8.33 -19.48
N ILE A 173 4.28 -8.09 -19.42
CA ILE A 173 3.72 -6.80 -19.02
C ILE A 173 4.15 -6.45 -17.60
N VAL A 174 4.05 -7.39 -16.66
CA VAL A 174 4.45 -7.15 -15.27
C VAL A 174 5.95 -6.83 -15.20
N LEU A 175 6.79 -7.55 -15.95
CA LEU A 175 8.23 -7.31 -15.98
C LEU A 175 8.57 -5.92 -16.52
N PHE A 176 7.98 -5.51 -17.65
CA PHE A 176 8.17 -4.17 -18.22
C PHE A 176 7.76 -3.07 -17.23
N ASN A 177 6.62 -3.23 -16.57
CA ASN A 177 6.16 -2.27 -15.58
C ASN A 177 7.02 -2.27 -14.30
N CYS A 178 7.55 -3.43 -13.86
CA CYS A 178 8.50 -3.50 -12.76
C CYS A 178 9.81 -2.77 -13.09
N ILE A 179 10.32 -2.87 -14.33
CA ILE A 179 11.49 -2.12 -14.79
C ILE A 179 11.19 -0.61 -14.73
N LEU A 180 10.04 -0.18 -15.26
CA LEU A 180 9.65 1.23 -15.23
C LEU A 180 9.50 1.74 -13.78
N ILE A 181 8.85 0.98 -12.90
CA ILE A 181 8.72 1.32 -11.48
C ILE A 181 10.11 1.41 -10.81
N PHE A 182 11.04 0.52 -11.13
CA PHE A 182 12.40 0.58 -10.62
C PHE A 182 13.10 1.88 -11.03
N LEU A 183 12.89 2.35 -12.27
CA LEU A 183 13.42 3.64 -12.75
C LEU A 183 12.84 4.86 -12.01
N HIS A 184 11.69 4.73 -11.35
CA HIS A 184 11.16 5.78 -10.47
C HIS A 184 11.90 5.88 -9.13
N GLY A 185 12.81 4.94 -8.81
CA GLY A 185 13.52 4.91 -7.53
C GLY A 185 12.66 4.50 -6.34
N ASN A 186 11.45 3.99 -6.58
CA ASN A 186 10.52 3.55 -5.53
C ASN A 186 10.30 2.03 -5.57
N LYS A 187 10.75 1.33 -4.52
CA LYS A 187 10.65 -0.14 -4.41
C LYS A 187 9.29 -0.62 -3.88
N GLY A 188 8.55 0.24 -3.17
CA GLY A 188 7.26 -0.10 -2.56
C GLY A 188 6.23 -0.66 -3.54
N PRO A 189 5.99 -0.01 -4.71
CA PRO A 189 5.05 -0.49 -5.71
C PRO A 189 5.37 -1.89 -6.27
N ILE A 190 6.64 -2.30 -6.33
CA ILE A 190 7.03 -3.66 -6.77
C ILE A 190 6.51 -4.70 -5.76
N PHE A 191 6.65 -4.41 -4.47
CA PHE A 191 6.04 -5.25 -3.42
C PHE A 191 4.53 -5.26 -3.52
N SER A 192 3.90 -4.11 -3.78
CA SER A 192 2.44 -4.03 -4.00
C SER A 192 1.99 -4.93 -5.16
N ILE A 193 2.72 -4.99 -6.28
CA ILE A 193 2.44 -5.90 -7.41
C ILE A 193 2.50 -7.36 -6.94
N PHE A 194 3.54 -7.73 -6.20
CA PHE A 194 3.70 -9.10 -5.71
C PHE A 194 2.53 -9.51 -4.79
N ILE A 195 2.17 -8.66 -3.83
CA ILE A 195 1.08 -8.94 -2.89
C ILE A 195 -0.27 -8.97 -3.63
N ALA A 196 -0.50 -8.03 -4.56
CA ALA A 196 -1.68 -8.04 -5.41
C ALA A 196 -1.77 -9.32 -6.26
N PHE A 197 -0.64 -9.83 -6.76
CA PHE A 197 -0.63 -11.07 -7.54
C PHE A 197 -0.98 -12.30 -6.71
N ILE A 198 -0.42 -12.47 -5.50
CA ILE A 198 -0.77 -13.60 -4.62
C ILE A 198 -2.25 -13.55 -4.19
N LEU A 199 -2.78 -12.34 -3.96
CA LEU A 199 -4.20 -12.14 -3.67
C LEU A 199 -5.08 -12.46 -4.89
N TYR A 200 -4.66 -12.07 -6.09
CA TYR A 200 -5.33 -12.45 -7.34
C TYR A 200 -5.43 -13.98 -7.46
N LEU A 201 -4.32 -14.70 -7.22
CA LEU A 201 -4.31 -16.16 -7.27
C LEU A 201 -5.25 -16.79 -6.23
N SER A 202 -5.34 -16.21 -5.03
CA SER A 202 -6.17 -16.73 -3.93
C SER A 202 -7.67 -16.41 -4.08
N TYR A 203 -8.00 -15.16 -4.40
CA TYR A 203 -9.38 -14.68 -4.46
C TYR A 203 -10.05 -14.93 -5.81
N ILE A 204 -9.32 -14.79 -6.92
CA ILE A 204 -9.92 -14.84 -8.27
C ILE A 204 -9.75 -16.21 -8.92
N GLU A 205 -8.53 -16.75 -8.85
CA GLU A 205 -8.24 -18.09 -9.39
C GLU A 205 -8.51 -19.22 -8.37
N ASN A 206 -8.84 -18.88 -7.11
CA ASN A 206 -9.11 -19.83 -6.03
C ASN A 206 -8.00 -20.89 -5.85
N LYS A 207 -6.75 -20.52 -6.10
CA LYS A 207 -5.61 -21.42 -5.91
C LYS A 207 -5.30 -21.59 -4.42
N LYS A 208 -5.20 -22.84 -3.99
CA LYS A 208 -4.72 -23.19 -2.64
C LYS A 208 -3.21 -23.04 -2.58
N ILE A 209 -2.74 -21.90 -2.08
CA ILE A 209 -1.31 -21.65 -1.86
C ILE A 209 -0.92 -22.28 -0.52
N LYS A 210 0.11 -23.14 -0.53
CA LYS A 210 0.63 -23.79 0.69
C LYS A 210 1.31 -22.76 1.59
N PHE A 211 1.15 -22.88 2.91
CA PHE A 211 1.79 -21.99 3.89
C PHE A 211 3.32 -21.91 3.71
N MET A 212 3.97 -23.05 3.47
CA MET A 212 5.42 -23.11 3.23
C MET A 212 5.89 -22.29 2.03
N PHE A 213 5.06 -22.08 1.01
CA PHE A 213 5.41 -21.21 -0.12
C PHE A 213 5.53 -19.76 0.35
N LEU A 214 4.67 -19.32 1.26
CA LEU A 214 4.69 -17.97 1.81
C LEU A 214 5.91 -17.75 2.69
N VAL A 215 6.17 -18.68 3.61
CA VAL A 215 7.36 -18.63 4.46
C VAL A 215 8.62 -18.54 3.61
N LYS A 216 8.75 -19.36 2.54
CA LYS A 216 9.89 -19.30 1.62
C LYS A 216 9.96 -17.98 0.86
N SER A 217 8.84 -17.49 0.34
CA SER A 217 8.80 -16.21 -0.38
C SER A 217 9.20 -15.04 0.51
N PHE A 218 8.75 -15.03 1.77
CA PHE A 218 9.13 -14.01 2.75
C PHE A 218 10.56 -14.13 3.21
N ALA A 219 11.08 -15.34 3.41
CA ALA A 219 12.49 -15.53 3.70
C ALA A 219 13.37 -14.97 2.57
N VAL A 220 13.01 -15.22 1.30
CA VAL A 220 13.72 -14.66 0.15
C VAL A 220 13.62 -13.14 0.11
N ILE A 221 12.42 -12.58 0.30
CA ILE A 221 12.23 -11.13 0.37
C ILE A 221 13.05 -10.51 1.49
N ALA A 222 13.03 -11.10 2.69
CA ALA A 222 13.79 -10.62 3.84
C ALA A 222 15.30 -10.63 3.55
N VAL A 223 15.82 -11.73 3.00
CA VAL A 223 17.24 -11.83 2.59
C VAL A 223 17.60 -10.77 1.56
N ILE A 224 16.76 -10.58 0.54
CA ILE A 224 16.99 -9.55 -0.49
C ILE A 224 16.99 -8.15 0.14
N VAL A 225 16.01 -7.84 0.99
CA VAL A 225 15.92 -6.53 1.67
C VAL A 225 17.12 -6.32 2.59
N THR A 226 17.54 -7.33 3.35
CA THR A 226 18.76 -7.27 4.19
C THR A 226 20.02 -7.08 3.38
N ALA A 227 20.19 -7.81 2.27
CA ALA A 227 21.33 -7.62 1.37
C ALA A 227 21.34 -6.20 0.78
N PHE A 228 20.17 -5.67 0.40
CA PHE A 228 20.07 -4.30 -0.09
C PHE A 228 20.41 -3.26 0.98
N PHE A 229 19.95 -3.42 2.22
CA PHE A 229 20.30 -2.51 3.32
C PHE A 229 21.78 -2.59 3.65
N ALA A 230 22.37 -3.80 3.70
CA ALA A 230 23.80 -3.99 3.91
C ALA A 230 24.65 -3.37 2.79
N TYR A 231 24.15 -3.37 1.55
CA TYR A 231 24.81 -2.71 0.44
C TYR A 231 24.66 -1.17 0.49
N THR A 232 23.50 -0.68 0.93
CA THR A 232 23.17 0.76 0.91
C THR A 232 23.78 1.50 2.10
N PHE A 233 23.78 0.87 3.28
CA PHE A 233 24.35 1.42 4.51
C PHE A 233 25.68 0.73 4.76
N THR A 234 26.78 1.42 4.42
CA THR A 234 28.14 0.92 4.64
C THR A 234 28.51 0.83 6.12
N ASP A 235 27.84 1.64 6.95
CA ASP A 235 28.12 1.76 8.37
C ASP A 235 27.00 1.11 9.21
N GLY A 236 27.40 0.37 10.25
CA GLY A 236 26.51 -0.22 11.24
C GLY A 236 25.88 -1.57 10.84
N ASN A 237 25.09 -2.13 11.76
CA ASN A 237 24.40 -3.39 11.55
C ASN A 237 23.17 -3.15 10.64
N PRO A 238 22.99 -3.90 9.53
CA PRO A 238 21.82 -3.75 8.65
C PRO A 238 20.47 -3.86 9.39
N ILE A 239 20.39 -4.70 10.42
CA ILE A 239 19.18 -4.89 11.24
C ILE A 239 18.89 -3.63 12.06
N GLU A 240 19.92 -3.03 12.64
CA GLU A 240 19.80 -1.78 13.40
C GLU A 240 19.40 -0.62 12.48
N ASN A 241 19.98 -0.54 11.29
CA ASN A 241 19.61 0.47 10.28
C ASN A 241 18.15 0.31 9.83
N MET A 242 17.65 -0.92 9.67
CA MET A 242 16.22 -1.16 9.41
C MET A 242 15.32 -0.78 10.59
N ALA A 243 15.78 -1.06 11.82
CA ALA A 243 15.09 -0.66 13.04
C ALA A 243 15.00 0.86 13.14
N ASN A 244 16.08 1.57 12.85
CA ASN A 244 16.11 3.04 12.81
C ASN A 244 15.25 3.63 11.69
N TYR A 245 15.12 2.94 10.55
CA TYR A 245 14.27 3.38 9.46
C TYR A 245 12.76 3.17 9.72
N SER A 246 12.40 2.33 10.69
CA SER A 246 10.99 2.00 11.00
C SER A 246 10.43 2.88 12.13
N ASP A 247 10.55 4.19 11.98
CA ASP A 247 10.32 5.20 13.03
C ASP A 247 8.85 5.64 13.25
N TYR A 248 7.89 4.98 12.60
CA TYR A 248 6.46 5.34 12.65
C TYR A 248 5.90 5.46 14.08
N THR A 249 6.20 4.48 14.94
CA THR A 249 5.63 4.42 16.29
C THR A 249 6.34 5.39 17.23
N ARG A 250 7.68 5.47 17.22
CA ARG A 250 8.40 6.48 18.01
C ARG A 250 8.07 7.92 17.61
N ASN A 251 7.81 8.19 16.33
CA ASN A 251 7.37 9.52 15.89
C ASN A 251 5.97 9.82 16.43
N ALA A 252 5.08 8.81 16.50
CA ALA A 252 3.78 8.96 17.16
C ALA A 252 3.94 9.23 18.67
N VAL A 253 4.83 8.49 19.34
CA VAL A 253 5.18 8.66 20.75
C VAL A 253 5.75 10.05 21.02
N LEU A 254 6.60 10.57 20.13
CA LEU A 254 7.15 11.93 20.24
C LEU A 254 6.03 12.97 20.32
N VAL A 255 5.05 12.89 19.41
CA VAL A 255 3.88 13.79 19.42
C VAL A 255 3.08 13.66 20.72
N ALA A 256 2.85 12.44 21.20
CA ALA A 256 2.08 12.22 22.43
C ALA A 256 2.80 12.73 23.69
N SER A 257 4.12 12.59 23.74
CA SER A 257 4.94 12.97 24.89
C SER A 257 5.28 14.47 24.95
N SER A 258 5.11 15.22 23.85
CA SER A 258 5.54 16.62 23.77
C SER A 258 4.51 17.63 24.29
N ASN A 259 3.39 17.18 24.86
CA ASN A 259 2.25 18.04 25.23
C ASN A 259 1.76 18.92 24.06
N PHE A 260 1.74 18.38 22.85
CA PHE A 260 1.29 19.09 21.65
C PHE A 260 -0.20 19.44 21.73
N ASP A 261 -0.55 20.68 21.39
CA ASP A 261 -1.95 21.14 21.38
C ASP A 261 -2.78 20.39 20.33
N PHE A 262 -3.95 19.90 20.74
CA PHE A 262 -4.81 19.16 19.83
C PHE A 262 -5.36 20.06 18.71
N MET A 263 -5.38 19.52 17.49
CA MET A 263 -5.75 20.22 16.26
C MET A 263 -7.21 19.95 15.83
N TYR A 264 -7.95 19.12 16.59
CA TYR A 264 -9.39 18.88 16.45
C TYR A 264 -9.87 18.51 15.03
N GLY A 265 -9.08 17.70 14.31
CA GLY A 265 -9.41 17.22 12.96
C GLY A 265 -8.90 18.12 11.84
N LYS A 266 -8.20 19.22 12.16
CA LYS A 266 -7.57 20.09 11.16
C LYS A 266 -6.55 19.32 10.32
N LEU A 267 -5.69 18.50 10.94
CA LEU A 267 -4.63 17.81 10.19
C LEU A 267 -5.22 16.76 9.24
N LEU A 268 -6.22 16.02 9.69
CA LEU A 268 -6.99 15.09 8.88
C LEU A 268 -7.67 15.83 7.72
N MET A 269 -8.39 16.91 8.01
CA MET A 269 -9.10 17.70 6.99
C MET A 269 -8.13 18.23 5.94
N GLU A 270 -7.01 18.82 6.34
CA GLU A 270 -5.99 19.33 5.42
C GLU A 270 -5.35 18.20 4.60
N SER A 271 -5.03 17.06 5.22
CA SER A 271 -4.48 15.90 4.54
C SER A 271 -5.44 15.32 3.50
N GLU A 272 -6.75 15.44 3.71
CA GLU A 272 -7.77 15.01 2.76
C GLU A 272 -8.07 16.09 1.71
N VAL A 273 -8.23 17.34 2.09
CA VAL A 273 -8.74 18.39 1.20
C VAL A 273 -7.60 19.12 0.49
N TYR A 274 -6.61 19.61 1.22
CA TYR A 274 -5.55 20.45 0.66
C TYR A 274 -4.58 19.64 -0.21
N SER A 275 -4.38 18.36 0.13
CA SER A 275 -3.58 17.44 -0.69
C SER A 275 -4.14 17.29 -2.11
N ARG A 276 -5.47 17.37 -2.27
CA ARG A 276 -6.18 17.17 -3.55
C ARG A 276 -6.21 18.40 -4.45
N ILE A 277 -6.02 19.60 -3.90
CA ILE A 277 -6.04 20.84 -4.69
C ILE A 277 -4.66 21.05 -5.33
N PRO A 278 -4.52 21.01 -6.67
CA PRO A 278 -3.24 21.24 -7.33
C PRO A 278 -2.74 22.67 -7.09
N ARG A 279 -1.41 22.86 -7.00
CA ARG A 279 -0.80 24.20 -6.90
C ARG A 279 -1.11 25.10 -8.10
N ALA A 280 -1.46 24.53 -9.26
CA ALA A 280 -1.92 25.31 -10.41
C ALA A 280 -3.25 26.06 -10.14
N ILE A 281 -4.11 25.51 -9.27
CA ILE A 281 -5.40 26.12 -8.90
C ILE A 281 -5.26 26.95 -7.62
N TRP A 282 -4.35 26.55 -6.72
CA TRP A 282 -4.02 27.30 -5.50
C TRP A 282 -2.50 27.48 -5.39
N PRO A 283 -1.92 28.50 -6.05
CA PRO A 283 -0.47 28.74 -6.07
C PRO A 283 0.11 28.90 -4.67
N ASP A 284 -0.56 29.68 -3.82
CA ASP A 284 -0.15 29.98 -2.45
C ASP A 284 -0.55 28.89 -1.44
N LYS A 285 -0.85 27.67 -1.91
CA LYS A 285 -1.16 26.57 -1.01
C LYS A 285 -0.01 26.38 0.00
N PRO A 286 -0.28 26.30 1.32
CA PRO A 286 0.77 26.05 2.31
C PRO A 286 1.60 24.80 1.95
N GLU A 287 2.86 24.75 2.38
CA GLU A 287 3.69 23.54 2.26
C GLU A 287 3.55 22.62 3.47
N ASP A 288 3.16 23.17 4.61
CA ASP A 288 3.09 22.54 5.92
C ASP A 288 1.65 22.19 6.34
N PHE A 289 0.84 21.68 5.39
CA PHE A 289 -0.53 21.27 5.69
C PHE A 289 -0.62 19.80 6.11
N GLY A 290 -1.62 19.48 6.92
CA GLY A 290 -1.88 18.10 7.36
C GLY A 290 -0.69 17.50 8.10
N ALA A 291 -0.32 16.26 7.75
CA ALA A 291 0.83 15.58 8.34
C ALA A 291 2.17 16.36 8.23
N LEU A 292 2.32 17.18 7.19
CA LEU A 292 3.54 17.98 6.98
C LEU A 292 3.71 19.08 8.03
N TYR A 293 2.62 19.50 8.67
CA TYR A 293 2.69 20.41 9.81
C TYR A 293 3.49 19.80 10.96
N LEU A 294 3.25 18.52 11.27
CA LEU A 294 3.99 17.81 12.32
C LEU A 294 5.46 17.65 11.94
N ALA A 295 5.76 17.40 10.66
CA ALA A 295 7.14 17.34 10.19
C ALA A 295 7.87 18.68 10.40
N LYS A 296 7.21 19.81 10.13
CA LYS A 296 7.76 21.14 10.40
C LYS A 296 8.01 21.40 11.89
N VAL A 297 7.13 20.95 12.76
CA VAL A 297 7.24 21.16 14.22
C VAL A 297 8.32 20.27 14.85
N PHE A 298 8.31 18.97 14.56
CA PHE A 298 9.17 17.99 15.24
C PHE A 298 10.49 17.73 14.51
N PHE A 299 10.56 17.97 13.20
CA PHE A 299 11.74 17.73 12.37
C PHE A 299 11.99 18.89 11.38
N PRO A 300 12.15 20.13 11.86
CA PRO A 300 12.25 21.32 11.00
C PRO A 300 13.37 21.19 9.96
N ASP A 301 14.52 20.65 10.35
CA ASP A 301 15.66 20.49 9.42
C ASP A 301 15.36 19.53 8.27
N ALA A 302 14.59 18.48 8.50
CA ALA A 302 14.21 17.53 7.46
C ALA A 302 13.14 18.12 6.53
N PHE A 303 12.20 18.87 7.11
CA PHE A 303 11.16 19.59 6.40
C PHE A 303 11.75 20.63 5.45
N TYR A 304 12.57 21.57 5.95
CA TYR A 304 13.14 22.64 5.12
C TYR A 304 14.15 22.13 4.08
N ARG A 305 14.82 21.00 4.33
CA ARG A 305 15.71 20.37 3.34
C ARG A 305 14.98 19.53 2.29
N ASN A 306 13.64 19.42 2.35
CA ASN A 306 12.86 18.53 1.48
C ASN A 306 13.42 17.09 1.45
N GLN A 307 13.97 16.63 2.59
CA GLN A 307 14.67 15.34 2.68
C GLN A 307 13.72 14.15 2.81
N GLY A 308 12.42 14.42 2.88
CA GLY A 308 11.35 13.46 3.17
C GLY A 308 10.76 13.80 4.53
N ALA A 309 9.44 13.93 4.59
CA ALA A 309 8.77 14.11 5.87
C ALA A 309 8.74 12.76 6.60
N PRO A 310 9.21 12.69 7.87
CA PRO A 310 9.06 11.48 8.67
C PRO A 310 7.58 11.13 8.79
N ALA A 311 7.28 9.83 8.81
CA ALA A 311 5.92 9.36 8.96
C ALA A 311 5.57 9.29 10.45
N PHE A 312 4.45 9.89 10.84
CA PHE A 312 4.03 9.94 12.24
C PHE A 312 3.09 8.80 12.63
N GLY A 313 2.78 7.87 11.72
CA GLY A 313 1.89 6.75 11.99
C GLY A 313 0.53 7.22 12.50
N TYR A 314 0.11 6.75 13.68
CA TYR A 314 -1.10 7.25 14.35
C TYR A 314 -0.90 8.52 15.20
N GLY A 315 0.31 9.07 15.23
CA GLY A 315 0.61 10.38 15.81
C GLY A 315 -0.16 11.51 15.14
N GLU A 316 -0.46 11.40 13.84
CA GLU A 316 -1.28 12.37 13.11
C GLU A 316 -2.71 12.42 13.65
N LEU A 317 -3.31 11.25 13.87
CA LEU A 317 -4.64 11.15 14.46
C LEU A 317 -4.64 11.53 15.95
N TYR A 318 -3.57 11.23 16.67
CA TYR A 318 -3.40 11.67 18.05
C TYR A 318 -3.27 13.19 18.16
N ALA A 319 -2.53 13.84 17.26
CA ALA A 319 -2.44 15.29 17.20
C ALA A 319 -3.81 15.93 16.95
N ASP A 320 -4.72 15.28 16.23
CA ASP A 320 -6.08 15.78 16.04
C ASP A 320 -7.04 15.46 17.20
N PHE A 321 -7.04 14.21 17.69
CA PHE A 321 -8.10 13.68 18.55
C PHE A 321 -7.63 13.22 19.94
N GLY A 322 -6.33 13.23 20.19
CA GLY A 322 -5.72 12.79 21.44
C GLY A 322 -6.19 11.39 21.84
N LEU A 323 -6.72 11.30 23.07
CA LEU A 323 -7.24 10.05 23.64
C LEU A 323 -8.47 9.48 22.92
N PHE A 324 -9.13 10.26 22.04
CA PHE A 324 -10.23 9.76 21.20
C PHE A 324 -9.76 9.06 19.91
N THR A 325 -8.45 9.01 19.65
CA THR A 325 -7.86 8.29 18.50
C THR A 325 -8.36 6.85 18.35
N PRO A 326 -8.43 6.02 19.42
CA PRO A 326 -8.96 4.66 19.30
C PRO A 326 -10.40 4.60 18.79
N VAL A 327 -11.25 5.56 19.16
CA VAL A 327 -12.65 5.61 18.71
C VAL A 327 -12.71 5.83 17.19
N TRP A 328 -11.93 6.78 16.68
CA TRP A 328 -11.80 7.00 15.24
C TRP A 328 -11.26 5.78 14.51
N LEU A 329 -10.27 5.09 15.09
CA LEU A 329 -9.68 3.87 14.53
C LEU A 329 -10.69 2.72 14.48
N VAL A 330 -11.56 2.56 15.49
CA VAL A 330 -12.65 1.57 15.45
C VAL A 330 -13.59 1.90 14.29
N ILE A 331 -14.07 3.15 14.19
CA ILE A 331 -15.04 3.55 13.16
C ILE A 331 -14.44 3.33 11.76
N SER A 332 -13.21 3.80 11.54
CA SER A 332 -12.52 3.68 10.25
C SER A 332 -12.17 2.23 9.92
N GLY A 333 -11.76 1.42 10.90
CA GLY A 333 -11.49 -0.01 10.74
C GLY A 333 -12.75 -0.78 10.37
N VAL A 334 -13.86 -0.56 11.10
CA VAL A 334 -15.17 -1.15 10.78
C VAL A 334 -15.57 -0.80 9.35
N PHE A 335 -15.56 0.48 9.00
CA PHE A 335 -15.95 0.95 7.67
C PHE A 335 -15.09 0.34 6.56
N LYS A 336 -13.76 0.33 6.71
CA LYS A 336 -12.85 -0.30 5.74
C LYS A 336 -13.08 -1.79 5.60
N GLY A 337 -13.33 -2.53 6.69
CA GLY A 337 -13.57 -3.96 6.61
C GLY A 337 -14.90 -4.30 5.93
N VAL A 338 -15.96 -3.51 6.16
CA VAL A 338 -17.24 -3.63 5.43
C VAL A 338 -17.03 -3.43 3.92
N LEU A 339 -16.31 -2.37 3.52
CA LEU A 339 -16.00 -2.10 2.11
C LEU A 339 -15.12 -3.19 1.48
N ALA A 340 -14.07 -3.62 2.19
CA ALA A 340 -13.19 -4.70 1.75
C ALA A 340 -14.01 -5.98 1.47
N LYS A 341 -14.98 -6.30 2.34
CA LYS A 341 -15.85 -7.46 2.16
C LYS A 341 -16.76 -7.32 0.95
N TYR A 342 -17.39 -6.16 0.78
CA TYR A 342 -18.22 -5.86 -0.39
C TYR A 342 -17.43 -6.03 -1.70
N PHE A 343 -16.26 -5.40 -1.81
CA PHE A 343 -15.43 -5.48 -3.02
C PHE A 343 -14.79 -6.85 -3.23
N SER A 344 -14.42 -7.56 -2.16
CA SER A 344 -13.97 -8.96 -2.22
C SER A 344 -15.04 -9.86 -2.82
N ASN A 345 -16.27 -9.76 -2.33
CA ASN A 345 -17.41 -10.52 -2.85
C ASN A 345 -17.66 -10.18 -4.33
N LYS A 346 -17.71 -8.89 -4.69
CA LYS A 346 -17.91 -8.45 -6.08
C LYS A 346 -16.81 -8.89 -7.02
N THR A 347 -15.56 -8.85 -6.57
CA THR A 347 -14.42 -9.33 -7.35
C THR A 347 -14.53 -10.83 -7.62
N GLN A 348 -14.93 -11.62 -6.62
CA GLN A 348 -15.09 -13.07 -6.77
C GLN A 348 -16.27 -13.43 -7.69
N GLU A 349 -17.39 -12.72 -7.56
CA GLU A 349 -18.59 -12.89 -8.40
C GLU A 349 -18.32 -12.56 -9.86
N THR A 350 -17.75 -11.38 -10.13
CA THR A 350 -17.64 -10.83 -11.49
C THR A 350 -16.32 -11.14 -12.18
N LYS A 351 -15.28 -11.49 -11.40
CA LYS A 351 -13.90 -11.63 -11.86
C LYS A 351 -13.41 -10.40 -12.63
N SER A 352 -13.68 -9.21 -12.08
CA SER A 352 -13.31 -7.95 -12.71
C SER A 352 -12.14 -7.24 -12.02
N ALA A 353 -11.29 -6.60 -12.82
CA ALA A 353 -10.14 -5.84 -12.32
C ALA A 353 -10.54 -4.56 -11.57
N HIS A 354 -11.65 -3.91 -11.93
CA HIS A 354 -12.08 -2.67 -11.29
C HIS A 354 -12.54 -2.88 -9.84
N TYR A 355 -13.27 -3.97 -9.55
CA TYR A 355 -13.60 -4.30 -8.17
C TYR A 355 -12.36 -4.79 -7.40
N PHE A 356 -11.43 -5.46 -8.08
CA PHE A 356 -10.21 -5.92 -7.46
C PHE A 356 -9.31 -4.75 -7.02
N ILE A 357 -9.22 -3.69 -7.80
CA ILE A 357 -8.52 -2.45 -7.41
C ILE A 357 -9.08 -1.87 -6.12
N MET A 358 -10.41 -1.77 -6.01
CA MET A 358 -11.06 -1.29 -4.79
C MET A 358 -10.85 -2.22 -3.61
N PHE A 359 -10.88 -3.54 -3.83
CA PHE A 359 -10.55 -4.52 -2.81
C PHE A 359 -9.11 -4.34 -2.30
N LEU A 360 -8.13 -4.24 -3.21
CA LEU A 360 -6.72 -4.00 -2.88
C LEU A 360 -6.54 -2.73 -2.04
N PHE A 361 -7.19 -1.63 -2.44
CA PHE A 361 -7.16 -0.38 -1.69
C PHE A 361 -7.68 -0.54 -0.26
N CYS A 362 -8.84 -1.19 -0.09
CA CYS A 362 -9.46 -1.36 1.23
C CYS A 362 -8.63 -2.23 2.20
N ILE A 363 -7.80 -3.14 1.68
CA ILE A 363 -6.88 -3.98 2.48
C ILE A 363 -5.48 -3.37 2.64
N GLY A 364 -5.28 -2.11 2.22
CA GLY A 364 -4.02 -1.36 2.42
C GLY A 364 -3.00 -1.44 1.28
N ILE A 365 -3.38 -1.96 0.10
CA ILE A 365 -2.53 -1.94 -1.09
C ILE A 365 -3.00 -0.80 -2.00
N SER A 366 -2.33 0.35 -1.88
CA SER A 366 -2.64 1.52 -2.72
C SER A 366 -2.10 1.34 -4.14
N VAL A 367 -2.93 1.69 -5.13
CA VAL A 367 -2.53 1.79 -6.55
C VAL A 367 -1.94 3.16 -6.85
N ILE A 368 -2.26 4.18 -6.04
CA ILE A 368 -1.62 5.50 -6.08
C ILE A 368 -0.59 5.55 -4.94
N PRO A 369 0.72 5.46 -5.20
CA PRO A 369 1.74 5.42 -4.15
C PRO A 369 2.07 6.83 -3.63
N VAL A 370 1.05 7.53 -3.13
CA VAL A 370 1.17 8.81 -2.43
C VAL A 370 0.99 8.55 -0.93
N SER A 371 1.77 9.25 -0.10
CA SER A 371 1.85 9.00 1.35
C SER A 371 0.75 9.68 2.17
N MET A 372 -0.07 10.54 1.58
CA MET A 372 -1.04 11.36 2.31
C MET A 372 -2.48 11.15 1.82
N GLY A 373 -3.40 11.16 2.78
CA GLY A 373 -4.84 11.09 2.55
C GLY A 373 -5.37 9.68 2.29
N TRP A 374 -6.67 9.52 2.53
CA TRP A 374 -7.45 8.34 2.20
C TRP A 374 -8.00 8.50 0.79
N LEU A 375 -7.19 8.08 -0.19
CA LEU A 375 -7.40 8.27 -1.62
C LEU A 375 -8.55 7.44 -2.23
N PHE A 376 -9.64 7.20 -1.48
CA PHE A 376 -10.76 6.38 -1.91
C PHE A 376 -11.46 6.93 -3.16
N PRO A 377 -11.80 8.23 -3.27
CA PRO A 377 -12.39 8.79 -4.48
C PRO A 377 -11.51 8.58 -5.73
N GLU A 378 -10.20 8.74 -5.58
CA GLU A 378 -9.23 8.59 -6.66
C GLU A 378 -9.13 7.12 -7.10
N HIS A 379 -9.15 6.17 -6.16
CA HIS A 379 -9.20 4.75 -6.49
C HIS A 379 -10.52 4.35 -7.16
N LEU A 380 -11.64 4.98 -6.77
CA LEU A 380 -12.93 4.79 -7.43
C LEU A 380 -12.88 5.30 -8.88
N MET A 381 -12.27 6.46 -9.12
CA MET A 381 -12.04 6.98 -10.48
C MET A 381 -11.16 6.04 -11.30
N ILE A 382 -10.07 5.51 -10.74
CA ILE A 382 -9.22 4.53 -11.43
C ILE A 382 -10.02 3.28 -11.78
N ALA A 383 -10.78 2.73 -10.83
CA ALA A 383 -11.63 1.57 -11.05
C ALA A 383 -12.63 1.83 -12.19
N PHE A 384 -13.21 3.04 -12.23
CA PHE A 384 -14.10 3.47 -13.30
C PHE A 384 -13.39 3.59 -14.66
N MET A 385 -12.18 4.16 -14.71
CA MET A 385 -11.36 4.22 -15.92
C MET A 385 -11.04 2.81 -16.45
N VAL A 386 -10.71 1.87 -15.56
CA VAL A 386 -10.47 0.47 -15.93
C VAL A 386 -11.74 -0.19 -16.43
N TYR A 387 -12.90 0.09 -15.82
CA TYR A 387 -14.18 -0.40 -16.30
C TYR A 387 -14.46 0.09 -17.74
N ILE A 388 -14.31 1.38 -18.00
CA ILE A 388 -14.48 1.96 -19.34
C ILE A 388 -13.50 1.33 -20.33
N ALA A 389 -12.19 1.36 -20.02
CA ALA A 389 -11.14 0.88 -20.90
C ALA A 389 -11.23 -0.63 -21.20
N SER A 390 -11.73 -1.43 -20.26
CA SER A 390 -11.94 -2.88 -20.45
C SER A 390 -13.25 -3.23 -21.17
N SER A 391 -14.19 -2.27 -21.23
CA SER A 391 -15.47 -2.39 -21.94
C SER A 391 -15.39 -1.92 -23.39
N PHE A 392 -14.39 -1.11 -23.75
CA PHE A 392 -14.18 -0.67 -25.14
C PHE A 392 -13.88 -1.86 -26.08
N VAL A 393 -14.78 -2.06 -27.05
CA VAL A 393 -14.65 -3.06 -28.11
C VAL A 393 -13.99 -2.40 -29.32
N PHE A 394 -12.66 -2.35 -29.38
CA PHE A 394 -11.98 -2.09 -30.65
C PHE A 394 -12.12 -3.33 -31.54
N SER A 395 -13.22 -3.42 -32.29
CA SER A 395 -13.55 -4.41 -33.32
C SER A 395 -13.42 -5.89 -32.91
N GLU A 396 -14.41 -6.73 -33.21
CA GLU A 396 -14.28 -8.18 -33.00
C GLU A 396 -13.24 -8.84 -33.93
N HIS A 397 -12.68 -8.10 -34.90
CA HIS A 397 -11.86 -8.69 -35.97
C HIS A 397 -10.35 -8.72 -35.72
N ILE A 398 -9.79 -7.98 -34.76
CA ILE A 398 -8.33 -8.01 -34.52
C ILE A 398 -7.99 -9.13 -33.53
N ARG A 399 -7.85 -10.35 -34.06
CA ARG A 399 -7.28 -11.48 -33.28
C ARG A 399 -5.76 -11.29 -33.16
N PHE A 400 -5.29 -10.86 -32.00
CA PHE A 400 -3.85 -10.87 -31.68
C PHE A 400 -3.32 -12.30 -31.78
N VAL A 401 -2.45 -12.54 -32.77
CA VAL A 401 -1.88 -13.86 -33.13
C VAL A 401 -1.11 -14.50 -31.95
N LEU A 402 -0.63 -13.70 -31.00
CA LEU A 402 0.04 -14.15 -29.77
C LEU A 402 -0.83 -15.00 -28.82
N LEU A 403 -2.15 -15.05 -29.04
CA LEU A 403 -3.10 -15.81 -28.21
C LEU A 403 -3.55 -17.14 -28.84
N ARG A 404 -2.79 -17.70 -29.78
CA ARG A 404 -3.08 -19.04 -30.30
C ARG A 404 -2.80 -20.06 -29.20
N ASN A 405 -3.86 -20.53 -28.54
CA ASN A 405 -3.81 -21.68 -27.64
C ASN A 405 -3.21 -22.86 -28.42
N ASN A 406 -2.00 -23.28 -28.04
CA ASN A 406 -1.62 -24.66 -28.25
C ASN A 406 -2.58 -25.48 -27.38
N LYS A 407 -3.45 -26.24 -28.06
CA LYS A 407 -4.40 -27.18 -27.46
C LYS A 407 -3.68 -28.16 -26.54
#